data_AF-A0A1Q6QX61-F1
#
_entry.id   AF-A0A1Q6QX61-F1
#
_cell.length_a   1.000
_cell.length_b   1.000
_cell.length_c   1.000
_cell.angle_alpha   90.00
_cell.angle_beta   90.00
_cell.angle_gamma   90.00
#
_symmetry.space_group_name_H-M   'P 1'
#
loop_
_entity.id
_entity.type
_entity.pdbx_description
1 polymer ?
#
loop_
_entity_poly.entity_id
_entity_poly.type
_entity_poly.pdbx_seq_one_letter_code
_entity_poly.pdbx_strand_id
1 'polypeptide(L)'
;MSKIEERELFFEHIKKIYMQNPNFEVTPDTIYYELSLFNVQDGKQMRISNDNLINIQAQLSNDFRKKDKIKCFSNGYFFAIENRGSYDDKTFYDKMNTSIKLYIACDIKNLYNVTSLVFNYMIDENIITQSKIAKEMRNDVLVVRVSTMEEAEKVSKFVNSLDYNSLVSYNPYILSDGKVGMTYDGTLSYNKTLSLLMNSYFNTKKNSNSLDKSTMEDFVNFIKREVLLCINNSEYLHDNYNIDYKKEGDFIKIADVIIGNLDGTLNKANLEGIQVKKGENIGGNSVFYENKEKLLYVIYRLSNYYDIDYVHRLLMDYCKNGNADIFTRRDLIRDIIVREFSPYELKLTIIDIGDKTLEECISLTKEKYDDDQCVFAISKLLLNKELDGFTRDNGVRNKLGLIVPKEWLGSVVISGLDENSKRMVDIIDNISLENKNIVMKNINRIQKEGLSNVIGEIDDLTKDIIELSKYIYEYYIERMRKEDEKKSGKKY
;
A
#
# COMPACT_ATOMS: atom_id res chain seq x y z
N MET A 1 -15.77 -13.58 -12.29
CA MET A 1 -14.54 -13.21 -11.58
C MET A 1 -14.71 -11.78 -11.10
N SER A 2 -14.44 -11.51 -9.82
CA SER A 2 -14.45 -10.17 -9.24
C SER A 2 -13.21 -9.38 -9.69
N LYS A 3 -13.23 -8.05 -9.55
CA LYS A 3 -12.05 -7.22 -9.84
C LYS A 3 -10.87 -7.54 -8.92
N ILE A 4 -11.13 -7.98 -7.69
CA ILE A 4 -10.09 -8.39 -6.73
C ILE A 4 -9.36 -9.62 -7.26
N GLU A 5 -10.12 -10.64 -7.69
CA GLU A 5 -9.56 -11.87 -8.28
C GLU A 5 -8.75 -11.57 -9.57
N GLU A 6 -9.20 -10.64 -10.42
CA GLU A 6 -8.43 -10.23 -11.61
C GLU A 6 -7.10 -9.55 -11.27
N ARG A 7 -7.08 -8.72 -10.20
CA ARG A 7 -5.85 -8.05 -9.72
C ARG A 7 -4.86 -9.05 -9.17
N GLU A 8 -5.33 -9.99 -8.34
CA GLU A 8 -4.53 -11.08 -7.79
C GLU A 8 -3.96 -11.96 -8.90
N LEU A 9 -4.77 -12.27 -9.92
CA LEU A 9 -4.31 -13.06 -11.06
C LEU A 9 -3.18 -12.36 -11.83
N PHE A 10 -3.28 -11.04 -12.05
CA PHE A 10 -2.19 -10.26 -12.65
C PHE A 10 -0.95 -10.19 -11.75
N PHE A 11 -1.15 -9.99 -10.45
CA PHE A 11 -0.06 -9.95 -9.47
C PHE A 11 0.74 -11.25 -9.46
N GLU A 12 0.04 -12.38 -9.40
CA GLU A 12 0.63 -13.72 -9.45
C GLU A 12 1.30 -14.00 -10.81
N HIS A 13 0.76 -13.47 -11.91
CA HIS A 13 1.42 -13.54 -13.23
C HIS A 13 2.78 -12.84 -13.21
N ILE A 14 2.87 -11.62 -12.69
CA ILE A 14 4.15 -10.90 -12.58
C ILE A 14 5.10 -11.63 -11.64
N LYS A 15 4.63 -12.08 -10.47
CA LYS A 15 5.41 -12.90 -9.52
C LYS A 15 6.01 -14.14 -10.20
N LYS A 16 5.24 -14.85 -11.02
CA LYS A 16 5.71 -16.02 -11.78
C LYS A 16 6.82 -15.66 -12.77
N ILE A 17 6.74 -14.53 -13.46
CA ILE A 17 7.81 -14.07 -14.37
C ILE A 17 9.13 -13.93 -13.61
N TYR A 18 9.10 -13.31 -12.42
CA TYR A 18 10.27 -13.18 -11.54
C TYR A 18 10.82 -14.53 -11.06
N MET A 19 9.93 -15.46 -10.67
CA MET A 19 10.34 -16.77 -10.15
C MET A 19 10.89 -17.71 -11.22
N GLN A 20 10.29 -17.72 -12.42
CA GLN A 20 10.69 -18.61 -13.51
C GLN A 20 11.98 -18.15 -14.21
N ASN A 21 12.29 -16.85 -14.14
CA ASN A 21 13.43 -16.27 -14.83
C ASN A 21 14.32 -15.48 -13.84
N PRO A 22 14.99 -16.15 -12.89
CA PRO A 22 15.75 -15.48 -11.83
C PRO A 22 16.89 -14.60 -12.37
N ASN A 23 17.43 -14.94 -13.54
CA ASN A 23 18.52 -14.20 -14.20
C ASN A 23 18.01 -13.14 -15.20
N PHE A 24 16.70 -13.08 -15.47
CA PHE A 24 16.13 -12.07 -16.34
C PHE A 24 15.90 -10.78 -15.56
N GLU A 25 16.38 -9.67 -16.09
CA GLU A 25 16.11 -8.35 -15.53
C GLU A 25 14.71 -7.91 -15.93
N VAL A 26 13.76 -8.07 -15.00
CA VAL A 26 12.42 -7.52 -15.17
C VAL A 26 12.49 -6.02 -14.95
N THR A 27 12.13 -5.23 -15.96
CA THR A 27 12.12 -3.76 -15.89
C THR A 27 10.68 -3.25 -15.73
N PRO A 28 10.48 -1.96 -15.39
CA PRO A 28 9.15 -1.35 -15.41
C PRO A 28 8.46 -1.47 -16.78
N ASP A 29 9.22 -1.43 -17.88
CA ASP A 29 8.66 -1.55 -19.23
C ASP A 29 8.19 -2.98 -19.53
N THR A 30 8.85 -4.00 -18.98
CA THR A 30 8.35 -5.39 -19.02
C THR A 30 6.97 -5.49 -18.36
N ILE A 31 6.82 -4.93 -17.15
CA ILE A 31 5.55 -4.96 -16.41
C ILE A 31 4.48 -4.15 -17.14
N TYR A 32 4.83 -2.97 -17.67
CA TYR A 32 3.92 -2.16 -18.46
C TYR A 32 3.40 -2.91 -19.69
N TYR A 33 4.30 -3.62 -20.41
CA TYR A 33 3.93 -4.40 -21.58
C TYR A 33 2.97 -5.55 -21.22
N GLU A 34 3.29 -6.31 -20.18
CA GLU A 34 2.39 -7.36 -19.67
C GLU A 34 1.05 -6.78 -19.20
N LEU A 35 1.06 -5.64 -18.52
CA LEU A 35 -0.15 -4.93 -18.11
C LEU A 35 -1.01 -4.57 -19.32
N SER A 36 -0.41 -4.08 -20.42
CA SER A 36 -1.15 -3.63 -21.61
C SER A 36 -1.81 -4.76 -22.41
N LEU A 37 -1.32 -5.99 -22.27
CA LEU A 37 -1.80 -7.17 -22.99
C LEU A 37 -2.53 -8.17 -22.09
N PHE A 38 -2.58 -7.91 -20.78
CA PHE A 38 -3.30 -8.75 -19.85
C PHE A 38 -4.81 -8.64 -20.04
N ASN A 39 -5.47 -9.79 -20.06
CA ASN A 39 -6.91 -9.90 -20.16
C ASN A 39 -7.40 -11.14 -19.41
N VAL A 40 -8.68 -11.16 -19.07
CA VAL A 40 -9.32 -12.32 -18.45
C VAL A 40 -10.59 -12.64 -19.21
N GLN A 41 -10.73 -13.90 -19.63
CA GLN A 41 -11.94 -14.40 -20.28
C GLN A 41 -12.34 -15.71 -19.61
N ASP A 42 -13.62 -15.83 -19.24
CA ASP A 42 -14.17 -17.02 -18.56
C ASP A 42 -13.35 -17.47 -17.33
N GLY A 43 -12.82 -16.49 -16.58
CA GLY A 43 -12.01 -16.71 -15.39
C GLY A 43 -10.60 -17.22 -15.66
N LYS A 44 -10.13 -17.19 -16.91
CA LYS A 44 -8.76 -17.58 -17.29
C LYS A 44 -7.98 -16.38 -17.79
N GLN A 45 -6.71 -16.31 -17.37
CA GLN A 45 -5.75 -15.36 -17.92
C GLN A 45 -5.57 -15.62 -19.41
N MET A 46 -5.74 -14.56 -20.21
CA MET A 46 -5.54 -14.54 -21.64
C MET A 46 -4.61 -13.39 -22.00
N ARG A 47 -3.94 -13.50 -23.15
CA ARG A 47 -3.16 -12.40 -23.73
C ARG A 47 -3.93 -11.81 -24.91
N ILE A 48 -4.02 -10.49 -24.95
CA ILE A 48 -4.56 -9.77 -26.12
C ILE A 48 -3.61 -9.99 -27.29
N SER A 49 -4.17 -10.36 -28.46
CA SER A 49 -3.41 -10.46 -29.70
C SER A 49 -2.90 -9.08 -30.12
N ASN A 50 -1.65 -8.99 -30.57
CA ASN A 50 -1.04 -7.73 -31.02
C ASN A 50 -1.49 -7.37 -32.45
N ASP A 51 -2.80 -7.33 -32.69
CA ASP A 51 -3.36 -7.08 -34.01
C ASP A 51 -3.11 -5.63 -34.44
N ASN A 52 -2.74 -5.45 -35.71
CA ASN A 52 -2.44 -4.14 -36.27
C ASN A 52 -3.72 -3.37 -36.66
N LEU A 53 -3.82 -2.12 -36.21
CA LEU A 53 -4.96 -1.23 -36.33
C LEU A 53 -4.74 -0.05 -37.27
N ILE A 54 -3.67 -0.04 -38.08
CA ILE A 54 -3.38 1.03 -39.05
C ILE A 54 -4.60 1.34 -39.93
N ASN A 55 -5.32 0.33 -40.40
CA ASN A 55 -6.49 0.53 -41.25
C ASN A 55 -7.63 1.25 -40.51
N ILE A 56 -7.89 0.88 -39.25
CA ILE A 56 -8.88 1.54 -38.40
C ILE A 56 -8.45 2.99 -38.13
N GLN A 57 -7.18 3.22 -37.79
CA GLN A 57 -6.64 4.57 -37.60
C GLN A 57 -6.76 5.43 -38.87
N ALA A 58 -6.49 4.86 -40.04
CA ALA A 58 -6.58 5.57 -41.32
C ALA A 58 -8.02 5.94 -41.65
N GLN A 59 -8.98 5.05 -41.42
CA GLN A 59 -10.41 5.33 -41.61
C GLN A 59 -10.88 6.44 -40.67
N LEU A 60 -10.62 6.33 -39.36
CA LEU A 60 -10.96 7.38 -38.39
C LEU A 60 -10.29 8.71 -38.74
N SER A 61 -9.02 8.69 -39.14
CA SER A 61 -8.31 9.89 -39.57
C SER A 61 -8.97 10.57 -40.78
N ASN A 62 -9.44 9.79 -41.76
CA ASN A 62 -10.12 10.34 -42.94
C ASN A 62 -11.48 10.96 -42.60
N ASP A 63 -12.17 10.45 -41.60
CA ASP A 63 -13.48 10.94 -41.17
C ASP A 63 -13.36 12.20 -40.32
N PHE A 64 -12.47 12.20 -39.32
CA PHE A 64 -12.39 13.29 -38.35
C PHE A 64 -11.56 14.49 -38.84
N ARG A 65 -10.60 14.31 -39.77
CA ARG A 65 -9.87 15.45 -40.36
C ARG A 65 -10.75 16.40 -41.17
N LYS A 66 -11.93 15.92 -41.61
CA LYS A 66 -12.89 16.73 -42.37
C LYS A 66 -13.78 17.58 -41.47
N LYS A 67 -13.78 17.33 -40.16
CA LYS A 67 -14.61 18.08 -39.21
C LYS A 67 -13.94 19.40 -38.83
N ASP A 68 -14.69 20.49 -38.96
CA ASP A 68 -14.22 21.81 -38.56
C ASP A 68 -13.91 21.86 -37.05
N LYS A 69 -12.90 22.63 -36.65
CA LYS A 69 -12.45 22.82 -35.25
C LYS A 69 -11.89 21.60 -34.52
N ILE A 70 -11.80 20.43 -35.16
CA ILE A 70 -11.17 19.24 -34.58
C ILE A 70 -9.73 19.15 -35.07
N LYS A 71 -8.78 19.08 -34.14
CA LYS A 71 -7.38 18.82 -34.48
C LYS A 71 -7.11 17.33 -34.44
N CYS A 72 -6.59 16.80 -35.54
CA CYS A 72 -6.18 15.41 -35.65
C CYS A 72 -4.66 15.34 -35.82
N PHE A 73 -4.00 14.41 -35.12
CA PHE A 73 -2.58 14.16 -35.29
C PHE A 73 -2.23 12.69 -35.11
N SER A 74 -1.06 12.31 -35.59
CA SER A 74 -0.49 10.98 -35.38
C SER A 74 1.01 11.07 -35.16
N ASN A 75 1.53 10.24 -34.27
CA ASN A 75 2.97 10.09 -34.02
C ASN A 75 3.51 8.75 -34.51
N GLY A 76 2.80 8.08 -35.43
CA GLY A 76 3.14 6.77 -35.96
C GLY A 76 2.67 5.58 -35.12
N TYR A 77 2.52 5.73 -33.81
CA TYR A 77 1.95 4.69 -32.93
C TYR A 77 0.51 5.00 -32.49
N PHE A 78 0.18 6.28 -32.28
CA PHE A 78 -1.17 6.70 -31.94
C PHE A 78 -1.76 7.55 -33.06
N PHE A 79 -3.07 7.40 -33.29
CA PHE A 79 -3.90 8.43 -33.90
C PHE A 79 -4.68 9.12 -32.79
N ALA A 80 -4.75 10.45 -32.81
CA ALA A 80 -5.38 11.23 -31.77
C ALA A 80 -6.24 12.36 -32.34
N ILE A 81 -7.30 12.69 -31.61
CA ILE A 81 -8.14 13.85 -31.84
C ILE A 81 -8.10 14.77 -30.62
N GLU A 82 -8.27 16.06 -30.87
CA GLU A 82 -8.49 17.07 -29.85
C GLU A 82 -9.72 17.90 -30.20
N ASN A 83 -10.68 17.92 -29.28
CA ASN A 83 -11.73 18.92 -29.26
C ASN A 83 -11.33 19.99 -28.23
N ARG A 84 -10.82 21.12 -28.71
CA ARG A 84 -10.29 22.18 -27.86
C ARG A 84 -11.35 23.21 -27.45
N GLY A 85 -12.56 23.13 -28.02
CA GLY A 85 -13.57 24.17 -27.86
C GLY A 85 -13.01 25.53 -28.30
N SER A 86 -13.14 26.54 -27.44
CA SER A 86 -12.60 27.90 -27.65
C SER A 86 -11.22 28.14 -27.04
N TYR A 87 -10.58 27.13 -26.44
CA TYR A 87 -9.31 27.31 -25.74
C TYR A 87 -8.13 27.40 -26.70
N ASP A 88 -7.20 28.32 -26.38
CA ASP A 88 -5.88 28.34 -26.99
C ASP A 88 -5.06 27.08 -26.58
N ASP A 89 -3.95 26.86 -27.28
CA ASP A 89 -3.07 25.70 -27.09
C ASP A 89 -2.59 25.56 -25.64
N LYS A 90 -2.16 26.66 -25.01
CA LYS A 90 -1.62 26.63 -23.64
C LYS A 90 -2.71 26.26 -22.65
N THR A 91 -3.85 26.96 -22.72
CA THR A 91 -4.98 26.74 -21.81
C THR A 91 -5.55 25.32 -21.96
N PHE A 92 -5.61 24.79 -23.18
CA PHE A 92 -6.04 23.42 -23.44
C PHE A 92 -5.11 22.40 -22.79
N TYR A 93 -3.79 22.49 -23.02
CA TYR A 93 -2.84 21.54 -22.44
C TYR A 93 -2.75 21.65 -20.92
N ASP A 94 -2.89 22.86 -20.36
CA ASP A 94 -2.93 23.05 -18.90
C ASP A 94 -4.12 22.33 -18.25
N LYS A 95 -5.28 22.29 -18.92
CA LYS A 95 -6.44 21.50 -18.50
C LYS A 95 -6.22 19.99 -18.66
N MET A 96 -5.63 19.56 -19.78
CA MET A 96 -5.36 18.15 -20.01
C MET A 96 -4.32 17.57 -19.03
N ASN A 97 -3.38 18.39 -18.52
CA ASN A 97 -2.41 17.98 -17.51
C ASN A 97 -3.01 17.63 -16.13
N THR A 98 -4.32 17.78 -15.96
CA THR A 98 -5.08 17.27 -14.80
C THR A 98 -6.38 16.62 -15.26
N SER A 99 -6.33 15.89 -16.38
CA SER A 99 -7.51 15.26 -16.96
C SER A 99 -7.98 14.05 -16.14
N ILE A 100 -9.27 13.75 -16.24
CA ILE A 100 -9.74 12.39 -16.00
C ILE A 100 -9.51 11.59 -17.28
N LYS A 101 -8.87 10.44 -17.13
CA LYS A 101 -8.59 9.51 -18.22
C LYS A 101 -9.51 8.31 -18.12
N LEU A 102 -10.12 8.01 -19.25
CA LEU A 102 -11.05 6.92 -19.45
C LEU A 102 -10.40 5.89 -20.36
N TYR A 103 -10.41 4.64 -19.91
CA TYR A 103 -10.07 3.47 -20.70
C TYR A 103 -11.36 2.80 -21.14
N ILE A 104 -11.63 2.79 -22.43
CA ILE A 104 -12.85 2.19 -22.97
C ILE A 104 -12.55 0.75 -23.37
N ALA A 105 -13.18 -0.21 -22.69
CA ALA A 105 -13.10 -1.63 -23.03
C ALA A 105 -13.66 -1.85 -24.44
N CYS A 106 -12.81 -2.21 -25.40
CA CYS A 106 -13.22 -2.39 -26.79
C CYS A 106 -12.31 -3.40 -27.49
N ASP A 107 -12.91 -4.35 -28.20
CA ASP A 107 -12.17 -5.31 -29.02
C ASP A 107 -12.12 -4.83 -30.48
N ILE A 108 -11.28 -5.47 -31.29
CA ILE A 108 -11.06 -5.07 -32.68
C ILE A 108 -12.34 -5.04 -33.53
N LYS A 109 -13.32 -5.91 -33.22
CA LYS A 109 -14.59 -6.00 -33.95
C LYS A 109 -15.45 -4.75 -33.76
N ASN A 110 -15.42 -4.18 -32.56
CA ASN A 110 -16.24 -3.03 -32.20
C ASN A 110 -15.48 -1.69 -32.31
N LEU A 111 -14.14 -1.73 -32.38
CA LEU A 111 -13.28 -0.57 -32.19
C LEU A 111 -13.60 0.61 -33.10
N TYR A 112 -13.76 0.40 -34.40
CA TYR A 112 -14.09 1.48 -35.33
C TYR A 112 -15.43 2.14 -34.99
N ASN A 113 -16.50 1.34 -34.85
CA ASN A 113 -17.85 1.85 -34.60
C ASN A 113 -17.94 2.58 -33.26
N VAL A 114 -17.43 1.97 -32.19
CA VAL A 114 -17.43 2.56 -30.84
C VAL A 114 -16.60 3.84 -30.81
N THR A 115 -15.40 3.84 -31.40
CA THR A 115 -14.55 5.05 -31.43
C THR A 115 -15.24 6.19 -32.18
N SER A 116 -15.84 5.91 -33.34
CA SER A 116 -16.58 6.90 -34.12
C SER A 116 -17.76 7.49 -33.36
N LEU A 117 -18.55 6.65 -32.68
CA LEU A 117 -19.69 7.09 -31.87
C LEU A 117 -19.25 7.95 -30.69
N VAL A 118 -18.22 7.51 -29.95
CA VAL A 118 -17.70 8.24 -28.78
C VAL A 118 -17.10 9.58 -29.18
N PHE A 119 -16.32 9.62 -30.26
CA PHE A 119 -15.74 10.87 -30.76
C PHE A 119 -16.82 11.84 -31.24
N ASN A 120 -17.83 11.36 -31.99
CA ASN A 120 -18.96 12.20 -32.39
C ASN A 120 -19.72 12.75 -31.17
N TYR A 121 -20.04 11.90 -30.20
CA TYR A 121 -20.72 12.33 -28.97
C TYR A 121 -19.94 13.45 -28.24
N MET A 122 -18.63 13.28 -28.06
CA MET A 122 -17.80 14.31 -27.40
C MET A 122 -17.75 15.62 -28.20
N ILE A 123 -17.82 15.55 -29.53
CA ILE A 123 -17.85 16.75 -30.39
C ILE A 123 -19.21 17.44 -30.27
N ASP A 124 -20.30 16.68 -30.37
CA ASP A 124 -21.66 17.19 -30.36
C ASP A 124 -22.03 17.81 -28.99
N GLU A 125 -21.56 17.21 -27.89
CA GLU A 125 -21.69 17.74 -26.53
C GLU A 125 -20.63 18.79 -26.17
N ASN A 126 -19.76 19.16 -27.11
CA ASN A 126 -18.67 20.13 -26.92
C ASN A 126 -17.77 19.81 -25.70
N ILE A 127 -17.50 18.52 -25.48
CA ILE A 127 -16.62 18.02 -24.41
C ILE A 127 -15.17 18.31 -24.77
N ILE A 128 -14.43 18.93 -23.85
CA ILE A 128 -13.02 19.22 -24.04
C ILE A 128 -12.22 17.94 -23.89
N THR A 129 -11.59 17.48 -24.98
CA THR A 129 -10.95 16.17 -24.99
C THR A 129 -9.63 16.13 -25.74
N GLN A 130 -8.73 15.27 -25.26
CA GLN A 130 -7.63 14.70 -26.02
C GLN A 130 -7.79 13.17 -25.99
N SER A 131 -8.21 12.60 -27.11
CA SER A 131 -8.50 11.16 -27.21
C SER A 131 -7.59 10.50 -28.21
N LYS A 132 -7.22 9.25 -27.97
CA LYS A 132 -6.29 8.51 -28.82
C LYS A 132 -6.68 7.04 -28.98
N ILE A 133 -6.27 6.50 -30.11
CA ILE A 133 -6.32 5.09 -30.45
C ILE A 133 -4.91 4.58 -30.74
N ALA A 134 -4.52 3.44 -30.17
CA ALA A 134 -3.24 2.80 -30.42
C ALA A 134 -3.18 2.10 -31.79
N LYS A 135 -1.97 1.89 -32.31
CA LYS A 135 -1.74 1.18 -33.58
C LYS A 135 -1.91 -0.33 -33.43
N GLU A 136 -1.87 -0.83 -32.21
CA GLU A 136 -1.98 -2.24 -31.90
C GLU A 136 -3.06 -2.48 -30.87
N MET A 137 -3.70 -3.64 -30.91
CA MET A 137 -4.65 -4.07 -29.90
C MET A 137 -3.99 -4.24 -28.53
N ARG A 138 -4.64 -3.67 -27.51
CA ARG A 138 -4.20 -3.61 -26.12
C ARG A 138 -5.38 -3.17 -25.24
N ASN A 139 -5.26 -3.33 -23.92
CA ASN A 139 -6.36 -2.98 -23.01
C ASN A 139 -6.57 -1.47 -22.82
N ASP A 140 -5.61 -0.65 -23.23
CA ASP A 140 -5.68 0.80 -23.36
C ASP A 140 -5.63 1.24 -24.83
N VAL A 141 -6.27 0.45 -25.72
CA VAL A 141 -6.34 0.74 -27.16
C VAL A 141 -7.09 2.03 -27.44
N LEU A 142 -8.21 2.26 -26.74
CA LEU A 142 -9.03 3.48 -26.84
C LEU A 142 -9.00 4.22 -25.51
N VAL A 143 -8.34 5.39 -25.52
CA VAL A 143 -8.17 6.24 -24.35
C VAL A 143 -8.77 7.60 -24.62
N VAL A 144 -9.62 8.05 -23.71
CA VAL A 144 -10.26 9.36 -23.74
C VAL A 144 -9.78 10.17 -22.54
N ARG A 145 -9.23 11.36 -22.75
CA ARG A 145 -8.96 12.33 -21.67
C ARG A 145 -9.98 13.46 -21.76
N VAL A 146 -10.55 13.82 -20.62
CA VAL A 146 -11.50 14.94 -20.50
C VAL A 146 -11.11 15.86 -19.35
N SER A 147 -11.58 17.10 -19.40
CA SER A 147 -11.08 18.16 -18.52
C SER A 147 -11.70 18.14 -17.12
N THR A 148 -12.89 17.55 -16.95
CA THR A 148 -13.59 17.49 -15.65
C THR A 148 -14.19 16.11 -15.37
N MET A 149 -14.51 15.85 -14.09
CA MET A 149 -15.28 14.66 -13.71
C MET A 149 -16.69 14.64 -14.31
N GLU A 150 -17.35 15.80 -14.44
CA GLU A 150 -18.67 15.90 -15.07
C GLU A 150 -18.63 15.42 -16.54
N GLU A 151 -17.63 15.86 -17.31
CA GLU A 151 -17.43 15.39 -18.68
C GLU A 151 -17.12 13.89 -18.72
N ALA A 152 -16.32 13.38 -17.77
CA ALA A 152 -16.02 11.97 -17.66
C ALA A 152 -17.27 11.11 -17.41
N GLU A 153 -18.19 11.60 -16.57
CA GLU A 153 -19.46 10.93 -16.34
C GLU A 153 -20.36 10.93 -17.56
N LYS A 154 -20.42 12.04 -18.32
CA LYS A 154 -21.19 12.11 -19.58
C LYS A 154 -20.70 11.06 -20.56
N VAL A 155 -19.38 11.01 -20.81
CA VAL A 155 -18.78 10.02 -21.71
C VAL A 155 -19.00 8.60 -21.19
N SER A 156 -18.83 8.35 -19.88
CA SER A 156 -19.05 7.03 -19.30
C SER A 156 -20.50 6.55 -19.44
N LYS A 157 -21.48 7.41 -19.15
CA LYS A 157 -22.90 7.12 -19.33
C LYS A 157 -23.22 6.79 -20.79
N PHE A 158 -22.67 7.58 -21.73
CA PHE A 158 -22.84 7.33 -23.16
C PHE A 158 -22.25 5.96 -23.57
N VAL A 159 -20.98 5.68 -23.23
CA VAL A 159 -20.32 4.41 -23.58
C VAL A 159 -21.07 3.21 -23.01
N ASN A 160 -21.51 3.30 -21.75
CA ASN A 160 -22.27 2.22 -21.10
C ASN A 160 -23.65 2.00 -21.73
N SER A 161 -24.23 3.01 -22.39
CA SER A 161 -25.50 2.90 -23.11
C SER A 161 -25.38 2.24 -24.50
N LEU A 162 -24.16 2.16 -25.05
CA LEU A 162 -23.94 1.56 -26.37
C LEU A 162 -24.17 0.04 -26.33
N ASP A 163 -24.86 -0.49 -27.33
CA ASP A 163 -25.10 -1.93 -27.47
C ASP A 163 -23.90 -2.63 -28.11
N TYR A 164 -22.92 -2.99 -27.29
CA TYR A 164 -21.78 -3.83 -27.68
C TYR A 164 -21.22 -4.58 -26.47
N ASN A 165 -20.62 -5.74 -26.73
CA ASN A 165 -19.80 -6.48 -25.77
C ASN A 165 -18.37 -6.51 -26.25
N SER A 166 -17.41 -6.43 -25.33
CA SER A 166 -15.99 -6.53 -25.65
C SER A 166 -15.38 -7.76 -25.01
N LEU A 167 -14.56 -8.47 -25.78
CA LEU A 167 -13.69 -9.53 -25.27
C LEU A 167 -12.43 -9.00 -24.58
N VAL A 168 -12.21 -7.68 -24.55
CA VAL A 168 -11.05 -7.02 -23.95
C VAL A 168 -11.54 -6.12 -22.82
N SER A 169 -10.97 -6.26 -21.63
CA SER A 169 -11.18 -5.34 -20.51
C SER A 169 -9.98 -4.40 -20.35
N TYR A 170 -10.20 -3.25 -19.71
CA TYR A 170 -9.11 -2.38 -19.24
C TYR A 170 -8.37 -3.04 -18.06
N ASN A 171 -7.19 -2.51 -17.71
CA ASN A 171 -6.35 -3.05 -16.64
C ASN A 171 -7.15 -3.20 -15.31
N PRO A 172 -6.91 -4.26 -14.51
CA PRO A 172 -7.74 -4.59 -13.35
C PRO A 172 -7.54 -3.68 -12.13
N TYR A 173 -6.49 -2.85 -12.14
CA TYR A 173 -6.15 -1.88 -11.11
C TYR A 173 -6.82 -0.52 -11.32
N ILE A 174 -7.65 -0.34 -12.36
CA ILE A 174 -8.37 0.93 -12.62
C ILE A 174 -9.76 0.92 -11.94
N LEU A 175 -10.28 2.11 -11.58
CA LEU A 175 -11.65 2.26 -11.06
C LEU A 175 -12.66 1.88 -12.15
N SER A 176 -13.52 0.90 -11.87
CA SER A 176 -14.46 0.35 -12.83
C SER A 176 -15.79 1.11 -12.83
N ASP A 177 -16.28 1.49 -14.02
CA ASP A 177 -17.61 2.04 -14.28
C ASP A 177 -18.20 1.37 -15.54
N GLY A 178 -18.60 0.11 -15.39
CA GLY A 178 -19.06 -0.72 -16.50
C GLY A 178 -17.97 -0.95 -17.56
N LYS A 179 -18.25 -0.55 -18.80
CA LYS A 179 -17.34 -0.66 -19.96
C LYS A 179 -16.21 0.38 -19.94
N VAL A 180 -16.18 1.25 -18.93
CA VAL A 180 -15.20 2.33 -18.79
C VAL A 180 -14.39 2.16 -17.50
N GLY A 181 -13.07 2.26 -17.62
CA GLY A 181 -12.16 2.41 -16.48
C GLY A 181 -11.75 3.86 -16.30
N MET A 182 -11.79 4.40 -15.08
CA MET A 182 -11.50 5.81 -14.78
C MET A 182 -10.24 5.99 -13.93
N THR A 183 -9.42 6.99 -14.25
CA THR A 183 -8.28 7.38 -13.43
C THR A 183 -7.91 8.85 -13.59
N TYR A 184 -7.01 9.33 -12.73
CA TYR A 184 -6.35 10.62 -12.87
C TYR A 184 -5.17 10.48 -13.83
N ASP A 185 -4.99 11.45 -14.71
CA ASP A 185 -3.86 11.50 -15.64
C ASP A 185 -3.23 12.88 -15.63
N GLY A 186 -1.92 12.90 -15.40
CA GLY A 186 -1.09 14.08 -15.45
C GLY A 186 -0.12 14.04 -16.62
N THR A 187 1.10 14.47 -16.36
CA THR A 187 2.27 14.31 -17.25
C THR A 187 2.98 12.96 -17.08
N LEU A 188 2.59 12.19 -16.06
CA LEU A 188 2.92 10.79 -15.85
C LEU A 188 1.65 9.93 -16.02
N SER A 189 1.80 8.77 -16.65
CA SER A 189 0.67 7.85 -16.92
C SER A 189 0.45 6.89 -15.77
N TYR A 190 -0.83 6.62 -15.44
CA TYR A 190 -1.23 5.61 -14.46
C TYR A 190 -0.50 4.28 -14.59
N ASN A 191 -0.55 3.65 -15.77
CA ASN A 191 0.12 2.37 -16.03
C ASN A 191 1.65 2.43 -15.82
N LYS A 192 2.29 3.58 -16.06
CA LYS A 192 3.73 3.74 -15.84
C LYS A 192 4.04 3.78 -14.34
N THR A 193 3.30 4.57 -13.56
CA THR A 193 3.44 4.61 -12.10
C THR A 193 3.21 3.25 -11.48
N LEU A 194 2.16 2.53 -11.87
CA LEU A 194 1.90 1.17 -11.39
C LEU A 194 3.05 0.22 -11.73
N SER A 195 3.57 0.28 -12.96
CA SER A 195 4.70 -0.57 -13.37
C SER A 195 5.98 -0.29 -12.58
N LEU A 196 6.24 0.98 -12.24
CA LEU A 196 7.38 1.38 -11.41
C LEU A 196 7.26 0.85 -9.98
N LEU A 197 6.08 1.01 -9.37
CA LEU A 197 5.79 0.52 -8.02
C LEU A 197 5.89 -1.01 -7.94
N MET A 198 5.27 -1.73 -8.88
CA MET A 198 5.35 -3.20 -8.94
C MET A 198 6.79 -3.67 -9.16
N ASN A 199 7.55 -3.01 -10.04
CA ASN A 199 8.94 -3.37 -10.29
C ASN A 199 9.79 -3.23 -9.02
N SER A 200 9.67 -2.09 -8.32
CA SER A 200 10.39 -1.84 -7.07
C SER A 200 10.01 -2.85 -5.97
N TYR A 201 8.71 -3.16 -5.84
CA TYR A 201 8.22 -4.16 -4.89
C TYR A 201 8.81 -5.55 -5.14
N PHE A 202 8.67 -6.08 -6.36
CA PHE A 202 9.14 -7.43 -6.66
C PHE A 202 10.67 -7.54 -6.63
N ASN A 203 11.40 -6.50 -7.02
CA ASN A 203 12.86 -6.45 -6.85
C ASN A 203 13.25 -6.46 -5.37
N THR A 204 12.53 -5.73 -4.51
CA THR A 204 12.75 -5.76 -3.05
C THR A 204 12.53 -7.16 -2.47
N LYS A 205 11.43 -7.83 -2.88
CA LYS A 205 11.12 -9.20 -2.47
C LYS A 205 12.13 -10.22 -3.01
N LYS A 206 12.62 -10.02 -4.23
CA LYS A 206 13.68 -10.84 -4.84
C LYS A 206 14.98 -10.73 -4.06
N ASN A 207 15.43 -9.51 -3.80
CA ASN A 207 16.71 -9.24 -3.12
C ASN A 207 16.72 -9.72 -1.66
N SER A 208 15.55 -9.81 -1.04
CA SER A 208 15.37 -10.33 0.32
C SER A 208 15.03 -11.82 0.39
N ASN A 209 15.04 -12.55 -0.74
CA ASN A 209 14.64 -13.96 -0.83
C ASN A 209 13.25 -14.24 -0.23
N SER A 210 12.29 -13.35 -0.49
CA SER A 210 10.91 -13.41 0.03
C SER A 210 9.82 -13.31 -1.05
N LEU A 211 10.18 -13.60 -2.31
CA LEU A 211 9.25 -13.57 -3.44
C LEU A 211 8.05 -14.50 -3.23
N ASP A 212 8.28 -15.72 -2.76
CA ASP A 212 7.26 -16.74 -2.48
C ASP A 212 6.19 -16.24 -1.49
N LYS A 213 6.61 -15.46 -0.48
CA LYS A 213 5.75 -14.84 0.54
C LYS A 213 5.06 -13.56 0.10
N SER A 214 5.27 -13.10 -1.13
CA SER A 214 4.66 -11.85 -1.61
C SER A 214 3.15 -11.99 -1.77
N THR A 215 2.40 -11.06 -1.19
CA THR A 215 0.94 -10.96 -1.28
C THR A 215 0.51 -9.59 -1.84
N MET A 216 -0.78 -9.47 -2.22
CA MET A 216 -1.38 -8.20 -2.61
C MET A 216 -1.44 -7.20 -1.44
N GLU A 217 -1.72 -7.66 -0.23
CA GLU A 217 -1.73 -6.82 0.99
C GLU A 217 -0.33 -6.23 1.26
N ASP A 218 0.72 -7.06 1.16
CA ASP A 218 2.11 -6.62 1.25
C ASP A 218 2.45 -5.56 0.20
N PHE A 219 1.93 -5.72 -1.02
CA PHE A 219 2.15 -4.76 -2.10
C PHE A 219 1.45 -3.42 -1.83
N VAL A 220 0.23 -3.43 -1.31
CA VAL A 220 -0.48 -2.20 -0.90
C VAL A 220 0.31 -1.48 0.19
N ASN A 221 0.73 -2.20 1.24
CA ASN A 221 1.52 -1.65 2.34
C ASN A 221 2.87 -1.11 1.86
N PHE A 222 3.48 -1.77 0.88
CA PHE A 222 4.68 -1.28 0.20
C PHE A 222 4.41 0.06 -0.49
N ILE A 223 3.36 0.16 -1.34
CA ILE A 223 3.05 1.42 -2.05
C ILE A 223 2.80 2.55 -1.04
N LYS A 224 2.04 2.29 0.03
CA LYS A 224 1.78 3.28 1.10
C LYS A 224 3.08 3.82 1.69
N ARG A 225 4.03 2.93 2.01
CA ARG A 225 5.36 3.32 2.51
C ARG A 225 6.17 4.09 1.48
N GLU A 226 6.20 3.65 0.22
CA GLU A 226 6.98 4.31 -0.83
C GLU A 226 6.46 5.73 -1.11
N VAL A 227 5.14 5.92 -1.13
CA VAL A 227 4.54 7.25 -1.30
C VAL A 227 4.92 8.18 -0.13
N LEU A 228 4.94 7.69 1.11
CA LEU A 228 5.45 8.45 2.26
C LEU A 228 6.91 8.87 2.08
N LEU A 229 7.76 7.99 1.54
CA LEU A 229 9.16 8.32 1.28
C LEU A 229 9.28 9.38 0.18
N CYS A 230 8.50 9.23 -0.91
CA CYS A 230 8.53 10.13 -2.06
C CYS A 230 8.01 11.54 -1.71
N ILE A 231 6.91 11.66 -0.97
CA ILE A 231 6.34 12.97 -0.53
C ILE A 231 7.35 13.78 0.28
N ASN A 232 8.20 13.09 1.04
CA ASN A 232 9.07 13.71 2.03
C ASN A 232 10.54 13.75 1.60
N ASN A 233 10.86 13.22 0.43
CA ASN A 233 12.22 13.21 -0.10
C ASN A 233 12.18 13.10 -1.63
N SER A 234 12.19 14.25 -2.30
CA SER A 234 12.22 14.33 -3.76
C SER A 234 13.46 13.66 -4.37
N GLU A 235 14.60 13.65 -3.66
CA GLU A 235 15.80 12.92 -4.10
C GLU A 235 15.56 11.40 -4.08
N TYR A 236 14.90 10.88 -3.03
CA TYR A 236 14.54 9.45 -2.97
C TYR A 236 13.67 9.04 -4.17
N LEU A 237 12.65 9.83 -4.51
CA LEU A 237 11.81 9.55 -5.67
C LEU A 237 12.64 9.54 -6.97
N HIS A 238 13.55 10.50 -7.13
CA HIS A 238 14.42 10.58 -8.30
C HIS A 238 15.36 9.37 -8.40
N ASP A 239 16.06 9.05 -7.31
CA ASP A 239 17.07 7.99 -7.28
C ASP A 239 16.47 6.60 -7.44
N ASN A 240 15.28 6.36 -6.88
CA ASN A 240 14.66 5.02 -6.88
C ASN A 240 13.70 4.78 -8.04
N TYR A 241 13.09 5.83 -8.59
CA TYR A 241 12.07 5.69 -9.64
C TYR A 241 12.42 6.43 -10.94
N ASN A 242 13.52 7.18 -10.98
CA ASN A 242 13.96 7.98 -12.12
C ASN A 242 12.85 8.92 -12.64
N ILE A 243 12.16 9.57 -11.70
CA ILE A 243 11.08 10.52 -11.99
C ILE A 243 11.66 11.95 -11.98
N ASP A 244 11.36 12.72 -13.02
CA ASP A 244 11.67 14.16 -13.07
C ASP A 244 10.93 14.88 -11.94
N TYR A 245 11.61 15.78 -11.23
CA TYR A 245 11.04 16.65 -10.18
C TYR A 245 9.72 17.31 -10.61
N LYS A 246 9.56 17.66 -11.89
CA LYS A 246 8.31 18.26 -12.41
C LYS A 246 7.10 17.31 -12.38
N LYS A 247 7.34 16.01 -12.24
CA LYS A 247 6.34 14.93 -12.26
C LYS A 247 6.11 14.29 -10.89
N GLU A 248 6.80 14.75 -9.85
CA GLU A 248 6.68 14.23 -8.48
C GLU A 248 5.24 14.26 -7.98
N GLY A 249 4.56 15.40 -8.14
CA GLY A 249 3.15 15.54 -7.74
C GLY A 249 2.23 14.58 -8.50
N ASP A 250 2.51 14.30 -9.77
CA ASP A 250 1.73 13.34 -10.56
C ASP A 250 1.96 11.91 -10.08
N PHE A 251 3.22 11.54 -9.76
CA PHE A 251 3.54 10.22 -9.22
C PHE A 251 2.79 9.96 -7.92
N ILE A 252 2.83 10.91 -6.98
CA ILE A 252 2.16 10.81 -5.68
C ILE A 252 0.65 10.67 -5.84
N LYS A 253 0.02 11.57 -6.63
CA LYS A 253 -1.44 11.52 -6.86
C LYS A 253 -1.88 10.21 -7.51
N ILE A 254 -1.13 9.73 -8.49
CA ILE A 254 -1.46 8.47 -9.16
C ILE A 254 -1.30 7.30 -8.19
N ALA A 255 -0.26 7.30 -7.35
CA ALA A 255 -0.07 6.28 -6.34
C ALA A 255 -1.20 6.29 -5.29
N ASP A 256 -1.68 7.47 -4.89
CA ASP A 256 -2.88 7.60 -4.03
C ASP A 256 -4.12 6.99 -4.70
N VAL A 257 -4.32 7.22 -6.01
CA VAL A 257 -5.42 6.58 -6.78
C VAL A 257 -5.25 5.06 -6.81
N ILE A 258 -4.02 4.54 -6.97
CA ILE A 258 -3.73 3.11 -6.93
C ILE A 258 -4.10 2.54 -5.56
N ILE A 259 -3.60 3.13 -4.46
CA ILE A 259 -3.87 2.71 -3.08
C ILE A 259 -5.38 2.69 -2.83
N GLY A 260 -6.07 3.81 -3.10
CA GLY A 260 -7.50 3.91 -2.84
C GLY A 260 -8.30 2.86 -3.60
N ASN A 261 -7.90 2.51 -4.84
CA ASN A 261 -8.59 1.46 -5.58
C ASN A 261 -8.30 0.06 -5.04
N LEU A 262 -7.08 -0.19 -4.55
CA LEU A 262 -6.69 -1.46 -3.95
C LEU A 262 -7.35 -1.68 -2.59
N ASP A 263 -7.48 -0.63 -1.78
CA ASP A 263 -8.17 -0.64 -0.48
C ASP A 263 -9.71 -0.60 -0.58
N GLY A 264 -10.25 -0.42 -1.80
CA GLY A 264 -11.69 -0.32 -2.04
C GLY A 264 -12.31 1.00 -1.57
N THR A 265 -11.50 2.03 -1.31
CA THR A 265 -11.95 3.35 -0.87
C THR A 265 -12.14 4.34 -2.02
N LEU A 266 -11.55 4.09 -3.19
CA LEU A 266 -11.64 4.99 -4.34
C LEU A 266 -13.03 4.97 -4.96
N ASN A 267 -13.64 6.15 -5.05
CA ASN A 267 -14.84 6.41 -5.84
C ASN A 267 -14.66 7.67 -6.68
N LYS A 268 -15.68 8.02 -7.48
CA LYS A 268 -15.68 9.19 -8.37
C LYS A 268 -15.44 10.51 -7.62
N ALA A 269 -16.03 10.69 -6.44
CA ALA A 269 -15.85 11.90 -5.64
C ALA A 269 -14.41 12.04 -5.12
N ASN A 270 -13.78 10.93 -4.69
CA ASN A 270 -12.36 10.96 -4.32
C ASN A 270 -11.46 11.27 -5.51
N LEU A 271 -11.78 10.72 -6.68
CA LEU A 271 -11.03 10.96 -7.91
C LEU A 271 -11.14 12.44 -8.37
N GLU A 272 -12.32 13.02 -8.28
CA GLU A 272 -12.56 14.45 -8.52
C GLU A 272 -11.77 15.33 -7.53
N GLY A 273 -11.78 14.97 -6.24
CA GLY A 273 -10.99 15.67 -5.22
C GLY A 273 -9.48 15.68 -5.50
N ILE A 274 -8.94 14.60 -6.08
CA ILE A 274 -7.53 14.53 -6.51
C ILE A 274 -7.27 15.41 -7.74
N GLN A 275 -8.24 15.47 -8.67
CA GLN A 275 -8.17 16.29 -9.87
C GLN A 275 -8.08 17.79 -9.56
N VAL A 276 -8.93 18.28 -8.64
CA VAL A 276 -9.09 19.71 -8.33
C VAL A 276 -7.87 20.31 -7.60
N LYS A 277 -7.12 19.50 -6.85
CA LYS A 277 -5.95 19.94 -6.04
C LYS A 277 -4.69 20.25 -6.87
N LYS A 278 -4.79 20.99 -7.98
CA LYS A 278 -3.62 21.47 -8.74
C LYS A 278 -3.10 22.77 -8.12
N GLY A 279 -1.89 22.75 -7.56
CA GLY A 279 -1.20 23.94 -7.06
C GLY A 279 -1.09 24.07 -5.53
N GLU A 280 -1.75 23.19 -4.76
CA GLU A 280 -1.36 22.99 -3.37
C GLU A 280 -0.09 22.14 -3.39
N ASN A 281 1.00 22.63 -2.79
CA ASN A 281 2.14 21.80 -2.45
C ASN A 281 1.59 20.56 -1.75
N ILE A 282 1.78 19.38 -2.34
CA ILE A 282 1.45 18.09 -1.72
C ILE A 282 2.46 17.78 -0.59
N GLY A 283 3.02 18.81 0.05
CA GLY A 283 3.64 18.73 1.34
C GLY A 283 2.54 18.55 2.39
N GLY A 284 2.19 17.29 2.65
CA GLY A 284 1.69 16.86 3.95
C GLY A 284 0.18 16.84 4.20
N ASN A 285 -0.71 17.00 3.21
CA ASN A 285 -2.15 17.21 3.51
C ASN A 285 -3.19 16.34 2.77
N SER A 286 -2.82 15.36 1.94
CA SER A 286 -3.83 14.58 1.20
C SER A 286 -3.79 13.07 1.36
N VAL A 287 -2.89 12.51 2.16
CA VAL A 287 -2.77 11.06 2.17
C VAL A 287 -3.68 10.43 3.21
N PHE A 288 -4.57 9.56 2.72
CA PHE A 288 -5.41 8.66 3.49
C PHE A 288 -4.58 7.58 4.19
N TYR A 289 -3.61 7.97 5.01
CA TYR A 289 -2.91 7.02 5.88
C TYR A 289 -3.63 6.93 7.21
N GLU A 290 -3.75 5.70 7.72
CA GLU A 290 -4.10 5.49 9.11
C GLU A 290 -2.99 6.08 10.00
N ASN A 291 -3.36 6.59 11.18
CA ASN A 291 -2.41 7.18 12.13
C ASN A 291 -1.21 6.24 12.43
N LYS A 292 -1.39 4.92 12.34
CA LYS A 292 -0.32 3.94 12.57
C LYS A 292 0.82 4.06 11.57
N GLU A 293 0.52 4.28 10.29
CA GLU A 293 1.51 4.38 9.22
C GLU A 293 2.31 5.68 9.31
N LYS A 294 1.62 6.78 9.65
CA LYS A 294 2.26 8.09 9.90
C LYS A 294 3.23 8.02 11.09
N LEU A 295 2.87 7.30 12.15
CA LEU A 295 3.74 7.10 13.31
C LEU A 295 4.96 6.24 12.99
N LEU A 296 4.79 5.13 12.26
CA LEU A 296 5.90 4.28 11.83
C LEU A 296 6.91 5.07 10.99
N TYR A 297 6.41 5.93 10.10
CA TYR A 297 7.24 6.85 9.35
C TYR A 297 8.05 7.78 10.27
N VAL A 298 7.40 8.42 11.25
CA VAL A 298 8.09 9.30 12.21
C VAL A 298 9.21 8.56 12.95
N ILE A 299 8.94 7.38 13.47
CA ILE A 299 9.91 6.58 14.22
C ILE A 299 11.09 6.18 13.31
N TYR A 300 10.81 5.72 12.09
CA TYR A 300 11.83 5.35 11.13
C TYR A 300 12.73 6.53 10.75
N ARG A 301 12.16 7.71 10.46
CA ARG A 301 12.95 8.90 10.12
C ARG A 301 13.77 9.41 11.29
N LEU A 302 13.21 9.41 12.50
CA LEU A 302 13.96 9.76 13.71
C LEU A 302 15.15 8.80 13.93
N SER A 303 14.99 7.51 13.64
CA SER A 303 16.06 6.51 13.77
C SER A 303 17.22 6.68 12.77
N ASN A 304 17.01 7.43 11.68
CA ASN A 304 18.09 7.82 10.77
C ASN A 304 18.94 8.98 11.32
N TYR A 305 18.41 9.74 12.27
CA TYR A 305 19.07 10.90 12.84
C TYR A 305 19.65 10.66 14.23
N TYR A 306 19.02 9.76 14.98
CA TYR A 306 19.31 9.53 16.38
C TYR A 306 19.35 8.03 16.67
N ASP A 307 20.12 7.66 17.70
CA ASP A 307 20.04 6.32 18.26
C ASP A 307 18.63 6.05 18.84
N ILE A 308 18.29 4.77 18.92
CA ILE A 308 16.93 4.37 19.29
C ILE A 308 16.53 4.80 20.70
N ASP A 309 17.48 4.81 21.65
CA ASP A 309 17.23 5.23 23.02
C ASP A 309 16.90 6.73 23.08
N TYR A 310 17.52 7.54 22.23
CA TYR A 310 17.16 8.95 22.08
C TYR A 310 15.80 9.13 21.40
N VAL A 311 15.49 8.37 20.34
CA VAL A 311 14.16 8.41 19.70
C VAL A 311 13.06 8.09 20.72
N HIS A 312 13.22 7.03 21.50
CA HIS A 312 12.27 6.64 22.54
C HIS A 312 12.11 7.72 23.60
N ARG A 313 13.20 8.36 24.03
CA ARG A 313 13.13 9.50 24.96
C ARG A 313 12.34 10.68 24.38
N LEU A 314 12.49 11.01 23.10
CA LEU A 314 11.69 12.07 22.46
C LEU A 314 10.19 11.73 22.48
N LEU A 315 9.84 10.50 22.10
CA LEU A 315 8.44 10.06 22.10
C LEU A 315 7.84 10.10 23.51
N MET A 316 8.59 9.62 24.51
CA MET A 316 8.16 9.63 25.91
C MET A 316 8.03 11.04 26.47
N ASP A 317 8.99 11.93 26.17
CA ASP A 317 8.98 13.32 26.64
C ASP A 317 7.77 14.08 26.06
N TYR A 318 7.47 13.87 24.77
CA TYR A 318 6.26 14.42 24.17
C TYR A 318 4.99 13.87 24.81
N CYS A 319 4.89 12.55 25.01
CA CYS A 319 3.73 11.94 25.66
C CYS A 319 3.52 12.45 27.10
N LYS A 320 4.60 12.83 27.78
CA LYS A 320 4.56 13.33 29.17
C LYS A 320 4.26 14.83 29.25
N ASN A 321 4.91 15.63 28.41
CA ASN A 321 4.96 17.08 28.56
C ASN A 321 4.21 17.83 27.44
N GLY A 322 3.81 17.15 26.36
CA GLY A 322 3.16 17.74 25.20
C GLY A 322 4.04 18.68 24.37
N ASN A 323 5.33 18.79 24.69
CA ASN A 323 6.23 19.70 24.00
C ASN A 323 6.68 19.12 22.66
N ALA A 324 6.04 19.52 21.57
CA ALA A 324 6.40 19.07 20.23
C ALA A 324 7.72 19.68 19.70
N ASP A 325 8.23 20.75 20.32
CA ASP A 325 9.43 21.43 19.81
C ASP A 325 10.72 20.61 19.97
N ILE A 326 10.67 19.54 20.77
CA ILE A 326 11.75 18.56 20.91
C ILE A 326 11.99 17.77 19.61
N PHE A 327 10.97 17.64 18.76
CA PHE A 327 11.10 16.93 17.49
C PHE A 327 11.70 17.82 16.42
N THR A 328 12.50 17.25 15.52
CA THR A 328 13.02 17.98 14.37
C THR A 328 11.91 18.41 13.41
N ARG A 329 12.08 19.56 12.75
CA ARG A 329 11.21 20.01 11.64
C ARG A 329 11.55 19.33 10.32
N ARG A 330 12.70 18.64 10.23
CA ARG A 330 13.07 17.85 9.06
C ARG A 330 12.02 16.77 8.83
N ASP A 331 11.82 16.41 7.57
CA ASP A 331 11.00 15.26 7.17
C ASP A 331 9.54 15.31 7.65
N LEU A 332 9.04 16.52 7.92
CA LEU A 332 7.72 16.80 8.50
C LEU A 332 7.48 16.11 9.85
N ILE A 333 8.53 15.65 10.55
CA ILE A 333 8.38 14.86 11.78
C ILE A 333 7.54 15.62 12.83
N ARG A 334 7.93 16.87 13.14
CA ARG A 334 7.19 17.70 14.09
C ARG A 334 5.77 17.98 13.62
N ASP A 335 5.58 18.27 12.34
CA ASP A 335 4.26 18.62 11.78
C ASP A 335 3.29 17.44 11.85
N ILE A 336 3.75 16.23 11.52
CA ILE A 336 2.97 15.00 11.65
C ILE A 336 2.60 14.77 13.13
N ILE A 337 3.56 14.87 14.04
CA ILE A 337 3.29 14.70 15.48
C ILE A 337 2.21 15.69 15.95
N VAL A 338 2.35 16.98 15.63
CA VAL A 338 1.41 18.03 16.09
C VAL A 338 0.02 17.90 15.49
N ARG A 339 -0.08 17.51 14.22
CA ARG A 339 -1.37 17.46 13.51
C ARG A 339 -2.17 16.20 13.77
N GLU A 340 -1.48 15.07 13.94
CA GLU A 340 -2.11 13.75 13.85
C GLU A 340 -2.23 13.05 15.21
N PHE A 341 -1.47 13.51 16.21
CA PHE A 341 -1.42 12.87 17.51
C PHE A 341 -1.46 13.87 18.64
N SER A 342 -2.46 13.76 19.52
CA SER A 342 -2.27 14.24 20.89
C SER A 342 -1.24 13.36 21.63
N PRO A 343 -0.64 13.85 22.74
CA PRO A 343 0.24 13.05 23.59
C PRO A 343 -0.35 11.69 24.00
N TYR A 344 -1.66 11.66 24.26
CA TYR A 344 -2.38 10.44 24.62
C TYR A 344 -2.55 9.49 23.42
N GLU A 345 -2.99 10.01 22.27
CA GLU A 345 -3.18 9.22 21.05
C GLU A 345 -1.86 8.65 20.52
N LEU A 346 -0.75 9.39 20.63
CA LEU A 346 0.56 8.90 20.25
C LEU A 346 0.92 7.65 21.07
N LYS A 347 0.79 7.72 22.40
CA LYS A 347 1.07 6.59 23.29
C LYS A 347 0.17 5.40 23.00
N LEU A 348 -1.13 5.61 22.81
CA LEU A 348 -2.06 4.54 22.46
C LEU A 348 -1.72 3.89 21.13
N THR A 349 -1.35 4.69 20.12
CA THR A 349 -0.98 4.16 18.80
C THR A 349 0.30 3.34 18.88
N ILE A 350 1.30 3.78 19.67
CA ILE A 350 2.53 3.01 19.92
C ILE A 350 2.21 1.67 20.61
N ILE A 351 1.33 1.68 21.62
CA ILE A 351 0.91 0.46 22.33
C ILE A 351 0.16 -0.50 21.40
N ASP A 352 -0.77 -0.01 20.59
CA ASP A 352 -1.53 -0.83 19.65
C ASP A 352 -0.63 -1.48 18.57
N ILE A 353 0.30 -0.71 17.99
CA ILE A 353 1.27 -1.28 17.04
C ILE A 353 2.18 -2.30 17.75
N GLY A 354 2.59 -1.99 18.97
CA GLY A 354 3.38 -2.89 19.82
C GLY A 354 2.66 -4.20 20.10
N ASP A 355 1.38 -4.16 20.44
CA ASP A 355 0.56 -5.34 20.76
C ASP A 355 0.44 -6.29 19.58
N LYS A 356 0.16 -5.74 18.39
CA LYS A 356 0.14 -6.53 17.14
C LYS A 356 1.52 -7.12 16.80
N THR A 357 2.58 -6.34 17.02
CA THR A 357 3.95 -6.81 16.74
C THR A 357 4.39 -7.88 17.75
N LEU A 358 3.91 -7.83 19.00
CA LEU A 358 4.15 -8.85 20.02
C LEU A 358 3.41 -10.15 19.69
N GLU A 359 2.15 -10.09 19.24
CA GLU A 359 1.41 -11.25 18.74
C GLU A 359 2.15 -11.96 17.61
N GLU A 360 2.68 -11.20 16.65
CA GLU A 360 3.51 -11.72 15.55
C GLU A 360 4.83 -12.34 16.08
N CYS A 361 5.48 -11.72 17.07
CA CYS A 361 6.68 -12.29 17.72
C CYS A 361 6.39 -13.64 18.37
N ILE A 362 5.26 -13.78 19.07
CA ILE A 362 4.84 -15.02 19.72
C ILE A 362 4.57 -16.10 18.68
N SER A 363 3.80 -15.77 17.63
CA SER A 363 3.47 -16.69 16.54
C SER A 363 4.71 -17.27 15.87
N LEU A 364 5.65 -16.41 15.44
CA LEU A 364 6.89 -16.84 14.78
C LEU A 364 7.84 -17.58 15.73
N THR A 365 7.84 -17.24 17.02
CA THR A 365 8.66 -17.95 18.02
C THR A 365 8.13 -19.37 18.23
N LYS A 366 6.80 -19.54 18.29
CA LYS A 366 6.15 -20.85 18.37
C LYS A 366 6.44 -21.71 17.15
N GLU A 367 6.31 -21.14 15.95
CA GLU A 367 6.53 -21.86 14.70
C GLU A 367 7.98 -22.39 14.58
N LYS A 368 8.95 -21.59 15.05
CA LYS A 368 10.36 -21.93 14.96
C LYS A 368 10.83 -22.90 16.05
N TYR A 369 10.32 -22.71 17.26
CA TYR A 369 10.75 -23.44 18.46
C TYR A 369 9.57 -24.24 18.99
N ASP A 370 8.91 -23.75 20.04
CA ASP A 370 7.77 -24.40 20.70
C ASP A 370 7.06 -23.43 21.67
N ASP A 371 6.06 -23.97 22.38
CA ASP A 371 5.27 -23.24 23.39
C ASP A 371 6.15 -22.82 24.59
N ASP A 372 7.08 -23.68 25.02
CA ASP A 372 7.96 -23.41 26.17
C ASP A 372 8.90 -22.23 25.89
N GLN A 373 9.41 -22.12 24.67
CA GLN A 373 10.21 -20.98 24.24
C GLN A 373 9.40 -19.68 24.24
N CYS A 374 8.12 -19.72 23.90
CA CYS A 374 7.26 -18.54 23.95
C CYS A 374 7.05 -18.07 25.39
N VAL A 375 6.74 -18.99 26.30
CA VAL A 375 6.59 -18.71 27.74
C VAL A 375 7.89 -18.11 28.29
N PHE A 376 9.04 -18.71 27.97
CA PHE A 376 10.35 -18.19 28.35
C PHE A 376 10.59 -16.76 27.84
N ALA A 377 10.29 -16.49 26.57
CA ALA A 377 10.45 -15.17 25.97
C ALA A 377 9.58 -14.11 26.65
N ILE A 378 8.32 -14.46 26.96
CA ILE A 378 7.39 -13.59 27.70
C ILE A 378 7.89 -13.33 29.12
N SER A 379 8.36 -14.35 29.83
CA SER A 379 8.93 -14.18 31.18
C SER A 379 10.13 -13.21 31.17
N LYS A 380 11.01 -13.36 30.17
CA LYS A 380 12.19 -12.50 29.99
C LYS A 380 11.79 -11.06 29.65
N LEU A 381 10.75 -10.89 28.83
CA LEU A 381 10.14 -9.60 28.54
C LEU A 381 9.55 -8.95 29.79
N LEU A 382 8.79 -9.68 30.60
CA LEU A 382 8.17 -9.14 31.81
C LEU A 382 9.21 -8.67 32.84
N LEU A 383 10.21 -9.50 33.10
CA LEU A 383 11.24 -9.27 34.11
C LEU A 383 12.22 -8.16 33.72
N ASN A 384 12.83 -8.29 32.55
CA ASN A 384 14.00 -7.48 32.18
C ASN A 384 13.70 -6.49 31.05
N LYS A 385 12.49 -6.53 30.49
CA LYS A 385 12.11 -5.83 29.25
C LYS A 385 13.07 -6.20 28.10
N GLU A 386 13.52 -7.45 28.09
CA GLU A 386 14.43 -8.00 27.09
C GLU A 386 13.65 -8.78 26.04
N LEU A 387 13.88 -8.44 24.77
CA LEU A 387 13.18 -9.06 23.64
C LEU A 387 13.92 -10.27 23.09
N ASP A 388 15.18 -10.48 23.46
CA ASP A 388 16.07 -11.44 22.83
C ASP A 388 15.67 -12.92 22.99
N GLY A 389 14.72 -13.22 23.88
CA GLY A 389 14.06 -14.51 23.99
C GLY A 389 13.15 -14.84 22.80
N PHE A 390 12.65 -13.84 22.07
CA PHE A 390 11.86 -14.06 20.84
C PHE A 390 12.77 -14.33 19.63
N THR A 391 12.21 -15.02 18.63
CA THR A 391 12.91 -15.26 17.36
C THR A 391 13.30 -13.96 16.65
N ARG A 392 14.39 -14.00 15.87
CA ARG A 392 14.82 -12.91 14.99
C ARG A 392 14.17 -12.96 13.60
N ASP A 393 13.38 -14.01 13.33
CA ASP A 393 12.87 -14.28 11.99
C ASP A 393 11.97 -13.14 11.51
N ASN A 394 12.10 -12.83 10.23
CA ASN A 394 11.43 -11.71 9.56
C ASN A 394 11.66 -10.33 10.22
N GLY A 395 12.62 -10.20 11.15
CA GLY A 395 12.95 -8.94 11.81
C GLY A 395 11.89 -8.41 12.79
N VAL A 396 10.83 -9.17 13.09
CA VAL A 396 9.65 -8.71 13.86
C VAL A 396 10.03 -8.26 15.28
N ARG A 397 10.93 -9.00 15.93
CA ARG A 397 11.48 -8.62 17.23
C ARG A 397 12.23 -7.28 17.20
N ASN A 398 12.98 -7.02 16.13
CA ASN A 398 13.70 -5.76 15.98
C ASN A 398 12.70 -4.61 15.74
N LYS A 399 11.62 -4.87 15.00
CA LYS A 399 10.52 -3.93 14.82
C LYS A 399 9.84 -3.58 16.15
N LEU A 400 9.59 -4.56 17.02
CA LEU A 400 9.03 -4.31 18.36
C LEU A 400 9.94 -3.39 19.18
N GLY A 401 11.25 -3.68 19.21
CA GLY A 401 12.24 -2.85 19.90
C GLY A 401 12.52 -1.50 19.25
N LEU A 402 12.22 -1.33 17.95
CA LEU A 402 12.29 -0.05 17.26
C LEU A 402 11.10 0.84 17.64
N ILE A 403 9.90 0.26 17.74
CA ILE A 403 8.67 1.04 17.88
C ILE A 403 8.37 1.38 19.35
N VAL A 404 8.56 0.42 20.24
CA VAL A 404 8.07 0.52 21.63
C VAL A 404 9.21 0.87 22.57
N PRO A 405 9.13 2.02 23.28
CA PRO A 405 10.03 2.31 24.40
C PRO A 405 10.08 1.18 25.42
N LYS A 406 11.27 0.88 25.95
CA LYS A 406 11.49 -0.22 26.91
C LYS A 406 10.54 -0.14 28.11
N GLU A 407 10.26 1.06 28.57
CA GLU A 407 9.36 1.40 29.68
C GLU A 407 7.88 1.10 29.38
N TRP A 408 7.49 1.02 28.10
CA TRP A 408 6.11 0.76 27.69
C TRP A 408 5.87 -0.69 27.27
N LEU A 409 6.90 -1.53 27.22
CA LEU A 409 6.74 -2.96 26.91
C LEU A 409 5.81 -3.67 27.90
N GLY A 410 5.78 -3.26 29.18
CA GLY A 410 4.78 -3.76 30.13
C GLY A 410 3.35 -3.39 29.74
N SER A 411 3.14 -2.14 29.29
CA SER A 411 1.83 -1.66 28.81
C SER A 411 1.35 -2.37 27.54
N VAL A 412 2.27 -2.78 26.68
CA VAL A 412 1.97 -3.61 25.50
C VAL A 412 1.45 -4.97 25.91
N VAL A 413 2.18 -5.66 26.81
CA VAL A 413 1.83 -7.02 27.26
C VAL A 413 0.46 -7.07 27.95
N ILE A 414 0.11 -6.05 28.73
CA ILE A 414 -1.17 -6.02 29.46
C ILE A 414 -2.34 -5.50 28.63
N SER A 415 -2.11 -5.10 27.37
CA SER A 415 -3.15 -4.62 26.47
C SER A 415 -4.16 -5.72 26.21
N GLY A 416 -5.36 -5.59 26.80
CA GLY A 416 -6.43 -6.57 26.64
C GLY A 416 -6.46 -7.71 27.67
N LEU A 417 -5.55 -7.75 28.64
CA LEU A 417 -5.62 -8.68 29.79
C LEU A 417 -6.62 -8.21 30.86
N ASP A 418 -7.03 -9.13 31.74
CA ASP A 418 -7.87 -8.84 32.90
C ASP A 418 -7.16 -8.02 33.99
N GLU A 419 -7.91 -7.46 34.94
CA GLU A 419 -7.36 -6.61 35.99
C GLU A 419 -6.37 -7.31 36.92
N ASN A 420 -6.53 -8.61 37.18
CA ASN A 420 -5.63 -9.33 38.07
C ASN A 420 -4.27 -9.53 37.40
N SER A 421 -4.27 -9.93 36.13
CA SER A 421 -3.04 -10.05 35.32
C SER A 421 -2.30 -8.72 35.19
N LYS A 422 -3.04 -7.61 35.01
CA LYS A 422 -2.48 -6.25 35.02
C LYS A 422 -1.76 -5.93 36.33
N ARG A 423 -2.42 -6.18 37.47
CA ARG A 423 -1.83 -5.95 38.81
C ARG A 423 -0.58 -6.80 39.03
N MET A 424 -0.53 -8.03 38.54
CA MET A 424 0.67 -8.88 38.66
C MET A 424 1.84 -8.31 37.86
N VAL A 425 1.61 -7.79 36.64
CA VAL A 425 2.67 -7.12 35.87
C VAL A 425 3.18 -5.88 36.59
N ASP A 426 2.30 -5.07 37.19
CA ASP A 426 2.69 -3.91 38.00
C ASP A 426 3.53 -4.32 39.22
N ILE A 427 3.20 -5.44 39.87
CA ILE A 427 4.00 -6.00 40.97
C ILE A 427 5.40 -6.38 40.45
N ILE A 428 5.49 -7.07 39.31
CA ILE A 428 6.77 -7.49 38.70
C ILE A 428 7.67 -6.31 38.39
N ASP A 429 7.10 -5.20 37.90
CA ASP A 429 7.87 -3.99 37.59
C ASP A 429 8.54 -3.39 38.82
N ASN A 430 7.92 -3.53 40.00
CA ASN A 430 8.41 -3.01 41.27
C ASN A 430 9.37 -3.96 42.03
N ILE A 431 9.65 -5.16 41.51
CA ILE A 431 10.62 -6.09 42.11
C ILE A 431 12.04 -5.53 42.00
N SER A 432 12.86 -5.73 43.05
CA SER A 432 14.26 -5.32 43.06
C SER A 432 15.08 -6.01 41.95
N LEU A 433 16.11 -5.33 41.44
CA LEU A 433 16.98 -5.89 40.41
C LEU A 433 17.65 -7.21 40.86
N GLU A 434 18.00 -7.33 42.13
CA GLU A 434 18.55 -8.56 42.72
C GLU A 434 17.58 -9.72 42.61
N ASN A 435 16.31 -9.51 42.99
CA ASN A 435 15.27 -10.53 42.89
C ASN A 435 14.96 -10.87 41.42
N LYS A 436 14.93 -9.88 40.52
CA LYS A 436 14.78 -10.12 39.08
C LYS A 436 15.89 -11.03 38.53
N ASN A 437 17.14 -10.82 38.96
CA ASN A 437 18.27 -11.66 38.56
C ASN A 437 18.16 -13.09 39.09
N ILE A 438 17.73 -13.27 40.35
CA ILE A 438 17.51 -14.59 40.95
C ILE A 438 16.43 -15.35 40.18
N VAL A 439 15.28 -14.71 39.98
CA VAL A 439 14.16 -15.32 39.24
C VAL A 439 14.55 -15.64 37.82
N MET A 440 15.25 -14.74 37.12
CA MET A 440 15.71 -14.99 35.75
C MET A 440 16.71 -16.16 35.67
N LYS A 441 17.58 -16.34 36.68
CA LYS A 441 18.46 -17.50 36.76
C LYS A 441 17.67 -18.80 36.88
N ASN A 442 16.63 -18.81 37.70
CA ASN A 442 15.73 -19.96 37.84
C ASN A 442 14.98 -20.26 36.54
N ILE A 443 14.45 -19.24 35.86
CA ILE A 443 13.76 -19.38 34.57
C ILE A 443 14.69 -19.93 33.48
N ASN A 444 15.93 -19.44 33.38
CA ASN A 444 16.93 -19.98 32.47
C ASN A 444 17.27 -21.45 32.77
N ARG A 445 17.27 -21.85 34.04
CA ARG A 445 17.47 -23.24 34.44
C ARG A 445 16.29 -24.11 34.00
N ILE A 446 15.06 -23.65 34.24
CA ILE A 446 13.82 -24.33 33.80
C ILE A 446 13.80 -24.54 32.29
N GLN A 447 14.19 -23.52 31.51
CA GLN A 447 14.24 -23.63 30.04
C GLN A 447 15.21 -24.73 29.57
N LYS A 448 16.33 -24.94 30.27
CA LYS A 448 17.36 -25.93 29.91
C LYS A 448 17.06 -27.33 30.41
N GLU A 449 16.52 -27.42 31.62
CA GLU A 449 16.39 -28.68 32.36
C GLU A 449 14.95 -29.20 32.39
N GLY A 450 13.96 -28.41 32.01
CA GLY A 450 12.54 -28.74 32.08
C GLY A 450 11.95 -28.51 33.47
N LEU A 451 10.72 -27.97 33.52
CA LEU A 451 10.05 -27.57 34.77
C LEU A 451 9.87 -28.73 35.76
N SER A 452 9.58 -29.94 35.26
CA SER A 452 9.43 -31.16 36.08
C SER A 452 10.65 -31.48 36.93
N ASN A 453 11.84 -31.06 36.49
CA ASN A 453 13.11 -31.41 37.10
C ASN A 453 13.54 -30.41 38.20
N VAL A 454 12.83 -29.30 38.37
CA VAL A 454 13.20 -28.21 39.30
C VAL A 454 12.04 -27.69 40.16
N ILE A 455 10.86 -28.33 40.10
CA ILE A 455 9.58 -27.87 40.69
C ILE A 455 9.58 -27.71 42.23
N GLY A 456 10.61 -28.17 42.94
CA GLY A 456 10.79 -27.99 44.39
C GLY A 456 11.91 -27.01 44.80
N GLU A 457 12.65 -26.44 43.85
CA GLU A 457 13.89 -25.69 44.11
C GLU A 457 13.81 -24.20 43.73
N ILE A 458 12.63 -23.74 43.28
CA ILE A 458 12.40 -22.37 42.83
C ILE A 458 11.41 -21.66 43.76
N ASP A 459 11.64 -20.38 44.03
CA ASP A 459 10.76 -19.55 44.86
C ASP A 459 9.37 -19.35 44.23
N ASP A 460 8.39 -19.01 45.06
CA ASP A 460 7.00 -18.85 44.63
C ASP A 460 6.85 -17.73 43.59
N LEU A 461 7.68 -16.69 43.69
CA LEU A 461 7.73 -15.60 42.72
C LEU A 461 8.12 -16.09 41.31
N THR A 462 9.06 -17.02 41.20
CA THR A 462 9.43 -17.64 39.93
C THR A 462 8.24 -18.39 39.32
N LYS A 463 7.47 -19.11 40.15
CA LYS A 463 6.29 -19.87 39.71
C LYS A 463 5.20 -18.92 39.20
N ASP A 464 4.90 -17.87 39.96
CA ASP A 464 3.88 -16.87 39.63
C ASP A 464 4.18 -16.19 38.29
N ILE A 465 5.45 -15.84 38.02
CA ILE A 465 5.84 -15.22 36.75
C ILE A 465 5.70 -16.18 35.57
N ILE A 466 6.04 -17.45 35.75
CA ILE A 466 5.87 -18.47 34.71
C ILE A 466 4.39 -18.69 34.42
N GLU A 467 3.55 -18.79 35.46
CA GLU A 467 2.11 -18.97 35.31
C GLU A 467 1.47 -17.79 34.59
N LEU A 468 1.83 -16.55 34.97
CA LEU A 468 1.41 -15.35 34.26
C LEU A 468 1.88 -15.35 32.79
N SER A 469 3.12 -15.76 32.54
CA SER A 469 3.67 -15.83 31.17
C SER A 469 2.93 -16.84 30.30
N LYS A 470 2.52 -17.98 30.88
CA LYS A 470 1.65 -18.98 30.22
C LYS A 470 0.28 -18.41 29.92
N TYR A 471 -0.34 -17.74 30.89
CA TYR A 471 -1.64 -17.10 30.69
C TYR A 471 -1.60 -16.07 29.55
N ILE A 472 -0.56 -15.22 29.51
CA ILE A 472 -0.36 -14.24 28.43
C ILE A 472 -0.19 -14.95 27.08
N TYR A 473 0.64 -15.99 27.02
CA TYR A 473 0.82 -16.79 25.82
C TYR A 473 -0.51 -17.35 25.30
N GLU A 474 -1.27 -18.01 26.17
CA GLU A 474 -2.59 -18.59 25.84
C GLU A 474 -3.58 -17.53 25.37
N TYR A 475 -3.57 -16.34 25.99
CA TYR A 475 -4.39 -15.21 25.57
C TYR A 475 -4.11 -14.82 24.10
N TYR A 476 -2.85 -14.66 23.72
CA TYR A 476 -2.48 -14.32 22.34
C TYR A 476 -2.81 -15.44 21.35
N ILE A 477 -2.62 -16.71 21.74
CA ILE A 477 -2.98 -17.87 20.89
C ILE A 477 -4.48 -17.92 20.63
N GLU A 478 -5.30 -17.73 21.66
CA GLU A 478 -6.75 -17.73 21.52
C GLU A 478 -7.25 -16.52 20.71
N ARG A 479 -6.56 -15.37 20.81
CA ARG A 479 -6.85 -14.20 19.99
C ARG A 479 -6.59 -14.46 18.51
N MET A 480 -5.41 -14.99 18.16
CA MET A 480 -5.07 -15.37 16.79
C MET A 480 -6.08 -16.37 16.21
N ARG A 481 -6.46 -17.40 16.99
CA ARG A 481 -7.46 -18.39 16.56
C ARG A 481 -8.80 -17.74 16.20
N LYS A 482 -9.29 -16.80 17.02
CA LYS A 482 -10.55 -16.08 16.75
C LYS A 482 -10.48 -15.18 15.53
N GLU A 483 -9.31 -14.61 15.22
CA GLU A 483 -9.11 -13.81 14.01
C GLU A 483 -9.12 -14.68 12.75
N ASP A 484 -8.48 -15.84 12.80
CA ASP A 484 -8.50 -16.80 11.68
C ASP A 484 -9.90 -17.36 11.44
N GLU A 485 -10.68 -17.62 12.49
CA GLU A 485 -12.09 -18.02 12.38
C GLU A 485 -12.95 -16.94 11.70
N LYS A 486 -12.71 -15.67 12.01
CA LYS A 486 -13.41 -14.54 11.36
C LYS A 486 -13.04 -14.43 9.88
N LYS A 487 -11.76 -14.63 9.53
CA LYS A 487 -11.27 -14.58 8.14
C LYS A 487 -11.73 -15.78 7.31
N SER A 488 -11.86 -16.96 7.91
CA SER A 488 -12.25 -18.20 7.22
C SER A 488 -13.77 -18.44 7.15
N GLY A 489 -14.58 -17.61 7.78
CA GLY A 489 -16.04 -17.69 7.73
C GLY A 489 -16.65 -18.95 8.35
N LYS A 490 -15.84 -19.77 9.05
CA LYS A 490 -16.28 -21.01 9.71
C LYS A 490 -16.63 -20.72 11.16
N LYS A 491 -17.92 -20.76 11.49
CA LYS A 491 -18.38 -21.05 12.85
C LYS A 491 -18.60 -22.55 12.97
N TYR A 492 -17.98 -23.19 13.97
CA TYR A 492 -18.42 -24.51 14.43
C TYR A 492 -19.54 -24.35 15.44
#